data_AF-A0A4R6ARA0-F1
#
_entry.id   AF-A0A4R6ARA0-F1
#
_cell.length_a   1.000
_cell.length_b   1.000
_cell.length_c   1.000
_cell.angle_alpha   90.00
_cell.angle_beta   90.00
_cell.angle_gamma   90.00
#
_symmetry.space_group_name_H-M   'P 1'
#
loop_
_entity.id
_entity.type
_entity.pdbx_description
1 polymer ?
#
loop_
_entity_poly.entity_id
_entity_poly.type
_entity_poly.pdbx_seq_one_letter_code
_entity_poly.pdbx_strand_id
1 'polypeptide(L)'
;MEFELAEVNNQNDTSAEDLPQRTIPNSFHVQIQGWENDNEAEARTFGEHIMELAKEISRYHDLSRLSSVVIGMNYPEALASVDVGDAMPAADRTKNEYGEGGAMSVSIKKDGDLWNTVVIWTGLVRNINDVDHPDHKLALQTFLHEMIHVEDQRIFDKTFPGGWQAAKARDGRDAAMQLIVNPCQSEYSAQRQSAHIAPESGLTLLDMLESAMRDVDDQITSARRAYRTHGDVERFWTIARDRLRFLFQAIGYGLGHADYIASDADKHPELAKEYANRLEALSALPKGWLLGACRDAVQPFFLMKEWTDMTVYDPLEAVLDELLNQYGVFTSLQDGSLYLDMPYNSFAEL
;
A
#
# COMPACT_ATOMS: atom_id res chain seq x y z
N MET A 1 4.71 -24.86 -15.99
CA MET A 1 4.15 -23.94 -14.98
C MET A 1 3.21 -23.02 -15.73
N GLU A 2 2.04 -23.57 -16.08
CA GLU A 2 0.91 -22.77 -16.59
C GLU A 2 0.41 -21.97 -15.39
N PHE A 3 0.58 -20.65 -15.44
CA PHE A 3 0.12 -19.74 -14.42
C PHE A 3 -1.41 -19.78 -14.36
N GLU A 4 -1.97 -20.18 -13.21
CA GLU A 4 -3.37 -19.95 -12.81
C GLU A 4 -3.66 -18.45 -12.58
N LEU A 5 -3.28 -17.58 -13.53
CA LEU A 5 -3.82 -16.22 -13.67
C LEU A 5 -5.04 -16.21 -14.62
N ALA A 6 -5.40 -17.36 -15.19
CA ALA A 6 -6.45 -17.52 -16.19
C ALA A 6 -7.86 -17.85 -15.63
N GLU A 7 -8.02 -18.13 -14.33
CA GLU A 7 -9.32 -18.58 -13.80
C GLU A 7 -10.39 -17.48 -13.64
N VAL A 8 -10.14 -16.23 -14.06
CA VAL A 8 -11.18 -15.17 -14.09
C VAL A 8 -11.87 -15.07 -15.46
N ASN A 9 -11.45 -15.82 -16.49
CA ASN A 9 -12.20 -15.88 -17.76
C ASN A 9 -12.29 -17.31 -18.31
N ASN A 10 -13.38 -17.97 -17.94
CA ASN A 10 -14.17 -18.93 -18.74
C ASN A 10 -13.41 -19.77 -19.81
N GLN A 11 -13.32 -21.08 -19.54
CA GLN A 11 -13.20 -22.19 -20.49
C GLN A 11 -12.86 -21.80 -21.95
N ASN A 12 -11.57 -21.79 -22.31
CA ASN A 12 -11.10 -22.22 -23.63
C ASN A 12 -9.58 -22.47 -23.61
N ASP A 13 -9.21 -23.54 -24.30
CA ASP A 13 -7.87 -24.04 -24.59
C ASP A 13 -7.05 -22.96 -25.34
N THR A 14 -6.26 -22.13 -24.63
CA THR A 14 -5.48 -21.05 -25.25
C THR A 14 -4.07 -21.51 -25.59
N SER A 15 -3.83 -21.73 -26.88
CA SER A 15 -2.47 -21.81 -27.45
C SER A 15 -1.69 -20.51 -27.17
N ALA A 16 -0.35 -20.58 -27.17
CA ALA A 16 0.55 -19.46 -26.86
C ALA A 16 0.37 -18.18 -27.74
N GLU A 17 -0.50 -18.20 -28.76
CA GLU A 17 -0.77 -17.09 -29.67
C GLU A 17 -1.80 -16.07 -29.16
N ASP A 18 -2.55 -16.35 -28.07
CA ASP A 18 -3.63 -15.46 -27.57
C ASP A 18 -3.32 -14.70 -26.26
N LEU A 19 -2.09 -14.76 -25.74
CA LEU A 19 -1.75 -14.05 -24.50
C LEU A 19 -1.71 -12.52 -24.69
N PRO A 20 -2.21 -11.72 -23.73
CA PRO A 20 -2.10 -10.26 -23.79
C PRO A 20 -0.66 -9.78 -23.98
N GLN A 21 -0.48 -8.66 -24.68
CA GLN A 21 0.84 -8.07 -24.87
C GLN A 21 1.41 -7.60 -23.53
N ARG A 22 2.72 -7.81 -23.38
CA ARG A 22 3.47 -7.33 -22.21
C ARG A 22 3.56 -5.80 -22.25
N THR A 23 3.19 -5.16 -21.16
CA THR A 23 3.27 -3.69 -21.02
C THR A 23 4.62 -3.20 -20.49
N ILE A 24 5.43 -4.09 -19.91
CA ILE A 24 6.72 -3.74 -19.32
C ILE A 24 7.70 -3.19 -20.38
N PRO A 25 8.45 -2.11 -20.09
CA PRO A 25 9.38 -1.53 -21.05
C PRO A 25 10.55 -2.44 -21.40
N ASN A 26 11.04 -2.37 -22.64
CA ASN A 26 12.24 -3.09 -23.06
C ASN A 26 13.52 -2.66 -22.31
N SER A 27 13.52 -1.47 -21.70
CA SER A 27 14.63 -0.96 -20.88
C SER A 27 14.60 -1.45 -19.42
N PHE A 28 13.56 -2.20 -19.04
CA PHE A 28 13.43 -2.75 -17.70
C PHE A 28 14.58 -3.70 -17.37
N HIS A 29 15.06 -3.64 -16.13
CA HIS A 29 16.09 -4.53 -15.62
C HIS A 29 15.89 -4.83 -14.14
N VAL A 30 16.50 -5.92 -13.69
CA VAL A 30 16.56 -6.35 -12.29
C VAL A 30 17.99 -6.18 -11.79
N GLN A 31 18.17 -5.54 -10.65
CA GLN A 31 19.45 -5.40 -9.97
C GLN A 31 19.44 -6.21 -8.67
N ILE A 32 20.45 -7.07 -8.49
CA ILE A 32 20.66 -7.81 -7.25
C ILE A 32 21.84 -7.18 -6.50
N GLN A 33 21.66 -6.83 -5.23
CA GLN A 33 22.65 -6.13 -4.40
C GLN A 33 23.00 -6.91 -3.14
N GLY A 34 24.26 -7.33 -3.05
CA GLY A 34 24.70 -8.27 -2.02
C GLY A 34 24.02 -9.63 -2.24
N TRP A 35 24.78 -10.62 -2.68
CA TRP A 35 24.28 -12.00 -2.76
C TRP A 35 25.13 -12.87 -1.84
N GLU A 36 24.51 -13.86 -1.20
CA GLU A 36 25.22 -14.72 -0.26
C GLU A 36 26.41 -15.41 -0.91
N ASN A 37 27.56 -15.36 -0.22
CA ASN A 37 28.83 -15.95 -0.65
C ASN A 37 29.32 -15.44 -2.02
N ASP A 38 28.86 -14.28 -2.47
CA ASP A 38 29.19 -13.68 -3.77
C ASP A 38 28.96 -14.63 -4.96
N ASN A 39 27.98 -15.53 -4.87
CA ASN A 39 27.65 -16.47 -5.94
C ASN A 39 26.92 -15.79 -7.11
N GLU A 40 27.68 -15.16 -8.00
CA GLU A 40 27.16 -14.38 -9.13
C GLU A 40 26.27 -15.20 -10.07
N ALA A 41 26.58 -16.48 -10.30
CA ALA A 41 25.80 -17.33 -11.19
C ALA A 41 24.39 -17.57 -10.65
N GLU A 42 24.27 -17.79 -9.34
CA GLU A 42 22.97 -17.96 -8.68
C GLU A 42 22.19 -16.63 -8.64
N ALA A 43 22.85 -15.53 -8.27
CA ALA A 43 22.25 -14.20 -8.27
C ALA A 43 21.68 -13.83 -9.64
N ARG A 44 22.44 -14.14 -10.71
CA ARG A 44 22.02 -13.91 -12.09
C ARG A 44 20.82 -14.77 -12.46
N THR A 45 20.87 -16.07 -12.16
CA THR A 45 19.75 -16.99 -12.41
C THR A 45 18.48 -16.52 -11.68
N PHE A 46 18.62 -16.10 -10.42
CA PHE A 46 17.51 -15.54 -9.64
C PHE A 46 16.97 -14.24 -10.28
N GLY A 47 17.84 -13.30 -10.65
CA GLY A 47 17.44 -12.06 -11.31
C GLY A 47 16.76 -12.27 -12.66
N GLU A 48 17.20 -13.26 -13.45
CA GLU A 48 16.55 -13.66 -14.70
C GLU A 48 15.12 -14.18 -14.45
N HIS A 49 14.91 -14.99 -13.41
CA HIS A 49 13.57 -15.44 -13.03
C HIS A 49 12.66 -14.29 -12.59
N ILE A 50 13.15 -13.36 -11.75
CA ILE A 50 12.40 -12.15 -11.36
C ILE A 50 12.01 -11.33 -12.60
N MET A 51 12.94 -11.19 -13.55
CA MET A 51 12.69 -10.45 -14.78
C MET A 51 11.60 -11.10 -15.63
N GLU A 52 11.64 -12.43 -15.81
CA GLU A 52 10.58 -13.13 -16.54
C GLU A 52 9.24 -13.12 -15.80
N LEU A 53 9.25 -13.22 -14.47
CA LEU A 53 8.04 -13.08 -13.66
C LEU A 53 7.39 -11.69 -13.83
N ALA A 54 8.18 -10.61 -13.75
CA ALA A 54 7.68 -9.25 -14.00
C ALA A 54 7.08 -9.11 -15.42
N LYS A 55 7.74 -9.72 -16.41
CA LYS A 55 7.24 -9.75 -17.80
C LYS A 55 5.89 -10.48 -17.91
N GLU A 56 5.71 -11.60 -17.22
CA GLU A 56 4.43 -12.32 -17.23
C GLU A 56 3.34 -11.56 -16.48
N ILE A 57 3.64 -10.96 -15.32
CA ILE A 57 2.70 -10.08 -14.60
C ILE A 57 2.26 -8.92 -15.49
N SER A 58 3.18 -8.34 -16.28
CA SER A 58 2.91 -7.20 -17.15
C SER A 58 1.89 -7.44 -18.27
N ARG A 59 1.47 -8.69 -18.48
CA ARG A 59 0.39 -9.04 -19.41
C ARG A 59 -0.99 -8.72 -18.83
N TYR A 60 -1.11 -8.76 -17.50
CA TYR A 60 -2.39 -8.62 -16.79
C TYR A 60 -2.44 -7.34 -15.96
N HIS A 61 -1.29 -6.85 -15.52
CA HIS A 61 -1.13 -5.57 -14.83
C HIS A 61 -0.30 -4.61 -15.68
N ASP A 62 -0.70 -3.35 -15.76
CA ASP A 62 0.05 -2.37 -16.56
C ASP A 62 1.33 -1.92 -15.84
N LEU A 63 2.47 -2.46 -16.27
CA LEU A 63 3.80 -2.15 -15.78
C LEU A 63 4.59 -1.23 -16.72
N SER A 64 3.91 -0.46 -17.58
CA SER A 64 4.57 0.45 -18.54
C SER A 64 5.38 1.58 -17.89
N ARG A 65 5.15 1.84 -16.59
CA ARG A 65 5.90 2.80 -15.77
C ARG A 65 6.89 2.14 -14.80
N LEU A 66 7.16 0.85 -14.92
CA LEU A 66 8.21 0.17 -14.15
C LEU A 66 9.59 0.43 -14.78
N SER A 67 10.47 1.09 -14.04
CA SER A 67 11.84 1.36 -14.45
C SER A 67 12.76 0.17 -14.16
N SER A 68 12.76 -0.31 -12.92
CA SER A 68 13.59 -1.42 -12.48
C SER A 68 13.05 -2.08 -11.20
N VAL A 69 13.57 -3.27 -10.91
CA VAL A 69 13.46 -3.92 -9.59
C VAL A 69 14.85 -4.00 -8.98
N VAL A 70 14.99 -3.59 -7.71
CA VAL A 70 16.21 -3.72 -6.92
C VAL A 70 15.95 -4.70 -5.78
N ILE A 71 16.69 -5.81 -5.74
CA ILE A 71 16.62 -6.79 -4.66
C ILE A 71 17.92 -6.76 -3.88
N GLY A 72 17.85 -6.46 -2.58
CA GLY A 72 19.03 -6.27 -1.76
C GLY A 72 19.03 -7.06 -0.46
N MET A 73 20.17 -7.65 -0.10
CA MET A 73 20.36 -8.28 1.22
C MET A 73 20.37 -7.22 2.33
N ASN A 74 20.91 -6.03 2.05
CA ASN A 74 20.82 -4.86 2.90
C ASN A 74 19.74 -3.91 2.33
N TYR A 75 18.52 -4.03 2.85
CA TYR A 75 17.37 -3.25 2.36
C TYR A 75 17.56 -1.73 2.46
N PRO A 76 18.06 -1.16 3.57
CA PRO A 76 18.41 0.27 3.63
C PRO A 76 19.39 0.74 2.54
N GLU A 77 20.43 -0.03 2.24
CA GLU A 77 21.38 0.31 1.18
C GLU A 77 20.74 0.22 -0.21
N ALA A 78 19.92 -0.82 -0.44
CA ALA A 78 19.16 -0.97 -1.69
C ALA A 78 18.20 0.20 -1.91
N LEU A 79 17.49 0.63 -0.86
CA LEU A 79 16.57 1.77 -0.93
C LEU A 79 17.32 3.07 -1.21
N ALA A 80 18.45 3.30 -0.54
CA ALA A 80 19.30 4.47 -0.74
C ALA A 80 19.98 4.51 -2.12
N SER A 81 20.05 3.37 -2.82
CA SER A 81 20.65 3.28 -4.15
C SER A 81 19.72 3.76 -5.28
N VAL A 82 18.43 3.94 -4.99
CA VAL A 82 17.45 4.38 -5.99
C VAL A 82 17.68 5.86 -6.33
N ASP A 83 17.95 6.13 -7.60
CA ASP A 83 17.91 7.48 -8.14
C ASP A 83 16.45 7.92 -8.33
N VAL A 84 15.96 8.73 -7.39
CA VAL A 84 14.58 9.27 -7.42
C VAL A 84 14.39 10.39 -8.43
N GLY A 85 15.48 10.91 -9.01
CA GLY A 85 15.47 12.09 -9.90
C GLY A 85 15.29 13.42 -9.15
N ASP A 86 15.33 14.51 -9.91
CA ASP A 86 15.33 15.86 -9.35
C ASP A 86 14.05 16.20 -8.57
N ALA A 87 14.24 16.78 -7.39
CA ALA A 87 13.19 17.32 -6.51
C ALA A 87 12.18 16.29 -5.95
N MET A 88 12.51 15.00 -5.98
CA MET A 88 11.79 13.96 -5.24
C MET A 88 12.49 13.71 -3.88
N PRO A 89 11.73 13.50 -2.79
CA PRO A 89 12.34 13.11 -1.52
C PRO A 89 13.00 11.73 -1.66
N ALA A 90 14.11 11.52 -0.93
CA ALA A 90 14.70 10.20 -0.83
C ALA A 90 13.68 9.23 -0.21
N ALA A 91 13.61 8.01 -0.73
CA ALA A 91 12.81 6.97 -0.12
C ALA A 91 13.39 6.58 1.24
N ASP A 92 12.53 6.46 2.23
CA ASP A 92 12.89 5.93 3.55
C ASP A 92 11.94 4.79 3.89
N ARG A 93 12.47 3.81 4.62
CA ARG A 93 11.70 2.64 5.00
C ARG A 93 10.69 3.00 6.08
N THR A 94 9.51 2.41 5.99
CA THR A 94 8.57 2.45 7.10
C THR A 94 9.16 1.67 8.28
N LYS A 95 9.32 2.33 9.43
CA LYS A 95 9.78 1.70 10.67
C LYS A 95 8.89 2.14 11.82
N ASN A 96 8.20 1.20 12.44
CA ASN A 96 7.35 1.44 13.61
C ASN A 96 7.41 0.26 14.58
N GLU A 97 6.62 0.32 15.64
CA GLU A 97 6.51 -0.72 16.67
C GLU A 97 5.94 -2.05 16.18
N TYR A 98 5.33 -2.08 14.99
CA TYR A 98 4.74 -3.28 14.37
C TYR A 98 5.69 -3.96 13.38
N GLY A 99 6.74 -3.27 12.94
CA GLY A 99 7.76 -3.85 12.07
C GLY A 99 8.58 -2.83 11.28
N GLU A 100 9.45 -3.37 10.44
CA GLU A 100 10.19 -2.62 9.43
C GLU A 100 9.69 -3.08 8.05
N GLY A 101 9.31 -2.14 7.19
CA GLY A 101 8.97 -2.43 5.80
C GLY A 101 10.17 -3.04 5.08
N GLY A 102 9.95 -4.11 4.33
CA GLY A 102 10.98 -4.83 3.57
C GLY A 102 10.76 -4.81 2.07
N ALA A 103 9.70 -4.18 1.59
CA ALA A 103 9.39 -4.01 0.17
C ALA A 103 8.72 -2.64 -0.03
N MET A 104 8.98 -1.99 -1.16
CA MET A 104 8.39 -0.70 -1.52
C MET A 104 8.50 -0.42 -3.02
N SER A 105 7.39 0.01 -3.63
CA SER A 105 7.39 0.71 -4.92
C SER A 105 7.74 2.19 -4.71
N VAL A 106 8.92 2.60 -5.18
CA VAL A 106 9.45 3.96 -5.04
C VAL A 106 9.15 4.75 -6.30
N SER A 107 8.38 5.82 -6.18
CA SER A 107 8.15 6.77 -7.28
C SER A 107 9.43 7.54 -7.61
N ILE A 108 9.82 7.52 -8.88
CA ILE A 108 10.98 8.23 -9.42
C ILE A 108 10.56 9.14 -10.57
N LYS A 109 11.39 10.15 -10.88
CA LYS A 109 11.19 11.03 -12.02
C LYS A 109 12.21 10.74 -13.11
N LYS A 110 11.73 10.47 -14.33
CA LYS A 110 12.57 10.23 -15.51
C LYS A 110 12.00 10.96 -16.71
N ASP A 111 12.81 11.82 -17.31
CA ASP A 111 12.44 12.62 -18.50
C ASP A 111 11.16 13.44 -18.33
N GLY A 112 10.84 13.88 -17.10
CA GLY A 112 9.63 14.66 -16.79
C GLY A 112 8.37 13.83 -16.53
N ASP A 113 8.45 12.52 -16.69
CA ASP A 113 7.40 11.56 -16.37
C ASP A 113 7.63 10.92 -14.99
N LEU A 114 6.55 10.42 -14.41
CA LEU A 114 6.56 9.65 -13.17
C LEU A 114 6.72 8.15 -13.50
N TRP A 115 7.63 7.49 -12.79
CA TRP A 115 7.99 6.08 -12.95
C TRP A 115 8.11 5.43 -11.59
N ASN A 116 8.35 4.12 -11.56
CA ASN A 116 8.60 3.37 -10.33
C ASN A 116 9.86 2.52 -10.39
N THR A 117 10.57 2.46 -9.27
CA THR A 117 11.55 1.43 -8.96
C THR A 117 11.04 0.62 -7.78
N VAL A 118 10.88 -0.68 -7.95
CA VAL A 118 10.46 -1.55 -6.84
C VAL A 118 11.70 -2.05 -6.11
N VAL A 119 11.76 -1.83 -4.80
CA VAL A 119 12.88 -2.24 -3.94
C VAL A 119 12.39 -3.31 -2.97
N ILE A 120 13.06 -4.45 -2.92
CA ILE A 120 12.65 -5.57 -2.07
C ILE A 120 13.86 -6.15 -1.32
N TRP A 121 13.68 -6.42 -0.03
CA TRP A 121 14.63 -7.18 0.77
C TRP A 121 14.70 -8.63 0.28
N THR A 122 15.90 -9.14 0.01
CA THR A 122 16.10 -10.50 -0.51
C THR A 122 15.39 -11.55 0.33
N GLY A 123 15.34 -11.39 1.67
CA GLY A 123 14.66 -12.33 2.57
C GLY A 123 13.18 -12.56 2.25
N LEU A 124 12.47 -11.55 1.71
CA LEU A 124 11.04 -11.67 1.37
C LEU A 124 10.80 -12.46 0.09
N VAL A 125 11.73 -12.42 -0.86
CA VAL A 125 11.56 -12.99 -2.21
C VAL A 125 12.52 -14.14 -2.51
N ARG A 126 13.33 -14.55 -1.55
CA ARG A 126 14.37 -15.59 -1.73
C ARG A 126 13.82 -16.88 -2.30
N ASN A 127 12.64 -17.28 -1.82
CA ASN A 127 12.00 -18.56 -2.13
C ASN A 127 10.97 -18.46 -3.27
N ILE A 128 10.96 -17.35 -4.02
CA ILE A 128 9.98 -17.11 -5.09
C ILE A 128 10.04 -18.16 -6.21
N ASN A 129 11.14 -18.90 -6.35
CA ASN A 129 11.32 -19.94 -7.37
C ASN A 129 11.22 -21.37 -6.81
N ASP A 130 11.12 -21.54 -5.49
CA ASP A 130 11.07 -22.85 -4.85
C ASP A 130 9.63 -23.19 -4.49
N VAL A 131 8.89 -23.82 -5.41
CA VAL A 131 7.45 -24.10 -5.27
C VAL A 131 7.10 -24.97 -4.06
N ASP A 132 8.05 -25.74 -3.55
CA ASP A 132 7.86 -26.62 -2.40
C ASP A 132 8.20 -25.93 -1.08
N HIS A 133 8.81 -24.72 -1.12
CA HIS A 133 9.14 -23.96 0.07
C HIS A 133 7.88 -23.34 0.70
N PRO A 134 7.71 -23.41 2.04
CA PRO A 134 6.53 -22.83 2.71
C PRO A 134 6.29 -21.35 2.39
N ASP A 135 7.36 -20.56 2.29
CA ASP A 135 7.29 -19.11 2.00
C ASP A 135 7.13 -18.77 0.50
N HIS A 136 7.09 -19.74 -0.40
CA HIS A 136 7.00 -19.49 -1.85
C HIS A 136 5.82 -18.58 -2.23
N LYS A 137 4.63 -18.92 -1.72
CA LYS A 137 3.41 -18.15 -1.97
C LYS A 137 3.50 -16.74 -1.41
N LEU A 138 4.07 -16.58 -0.22
CA LEU A 138 4.24 -15.26 0.39
C LEU A 138 5.24 -14.41 -0.40
N ALA A 139 6.31 -15.01 -0.90
CA ALA A 139 7.29 -14.35 -1.77
C ALA A 139 6.65 -13.87 -3.09
N LEU A 140 5.84 -14.73 -3.72
CA LEU A 140 5.09 -14.36 -4.93
C LEU A 140 4.04 -13.28 -4.66
N GLN A 141 3.29 -13.39 -3.56
CA GLN A 141 2.29 -12.39 -3.17
C GLN A 141 2.97 -11.03 -2.95
N THR A 142 4.07 -11.01 -2.19
CA THR A 142 4.84 -9.77 -1.93
C THR A 142 5.33 -9.15 -3.24
N PHE A 143 5.85 -9.96 -4.16
CA PHE A 143 6.31 -9.45 -5.44
C PHE A 143 5.17 -8.86 -6.27
N LEU A 144 4.04 -9.57 -6.38
CA LEU A 144 2.86 -9.07 -7.09
C LEU A 144 2.27 -7.81 -6.44
N HIS A 145 2.20 -7.77 -5.11
CA HIS A 145 1.73 -6.62 -4.34
C HIS A 145 2.47 -5.34 -4.74
N GLU A 146 3.80 -5.38 -4.80
CA GLU A 146 4.59 -4.22 -5.24
C GLU A 146 4.39 -3.88 -6.72
N MET A 147 4.14 -4.87 -7.59
CA MET A 147 3.80 -4.62 -8.99
C MET A 147 2.44 -3.92 -9.13
N ILE A 148 1.47 -4.22 -8.27
CA ILE A 148 0.16 -3.57 -8.29
C ILE A 148 0.28 -2.09 -7.94
N HIS A 149 1.14 -1.70 -7.01
CA HIS A 149 1.41 -0.27 -6.77
C HIS A 149 1.94 0.46 -8.01
N VAL A 150 2.68 -0.23 -8.88
CA VAL A 150 3.11 0.35 -10.16
C VAL A 150 1.92 0.63 -11.07
N GLU A 151 0.99 -0.31 -11.15
CA GLU A 151 -0.24 -0.13 -11.91
C GLU A 151 -1.15 0.95 -11.33
N ASP A 152 -1.33 1.00 -10.01
CA ASP A 152 -2.14 2.03 -9.35
C ASP A 152 -1.61 3.44 -9.65
N GLN A 153 -0.28 3.61 -9.65
CA GLN A 153 0.34 4.90 -9.94
C GLN A 153 0.08 5.39 -11.38
N ARG A 154 -0.17 4.48 -12.32
CA ARG A 154 -0.55 4.83 -13.70
C ARG A 154 -1.83 5.65 -13.76
N ILE A 155 -2.73 5.50 -12.79
CA ILE A 155 -4.02 6.21 -12.78
C ILE A 155 -3.78 7.72 -12.79
N PHE A 156 -2.77 8.20 -12.04
CA PHE A 156 -2.34 9.61 -12.04
C PHE A 156 -1.76 10.07 -13.38
N ASP A 157 -1.10 9.19 -14.12
CA ASP A 157 -0.47 9.53 -15.39
C ASP A 157 -1.44 9.52 -16.58
N LYS A 158 -2.24 8.46 -16.70
CA LYS A 158 -3.04 8.21 -17.92
C LYS A 158 -4.44 8.80 -17.85
N THR A 159 -5.01 8.91 -16.65
CA THR A 159 -6.43 9.25 -16.50
C THR A 159 -6.67 10.60 -15.86
N PHE A 160 -5.73 11.09 -15.05
CA PHE A 160 -5.83 12.41 -14.45
C PHE A 160 -5.74 13.51 -15.52
N PRO A 161 -6.70 14.45 -15.62
CA PRO A 161 -6.61 15.56 -16.54
C PRO A 161 -5.34 16.40 -16.30
N GLY A 162 -4.42 16.38 -17.27
CA GLY A 162 -3.11 17.04 -17.15
C GLY A 162 -1.99 16.16 -16.56
N GLY A 163 -2.27 14.87 -16.33
CA GLY A 163 -1.32 13.88 -15.81
C GLY A 163 -0.89 14.14 -14.37
N TRP A 164 0.11 13.41 -13.91
CA TRP A 164 0.60 13.48 -12.53
C TRP A 164 1.03 14.90 -12.12
N GLN A 165 1.50 15.72 -13.07
CA GLN A 165 1.91 17.10 -12.80
C GLN A 165 0.74 18.00 -12.38
N ALA A 166 -0.47 17.66 -12.82
CA ALA A 166 -1.70 18.35 -12.46
C ALA A 166 -2.37 17.74 -11.21
N ALA A 167 -2.02 16.51 -10.84
CA ALA A 167 -2.50 15.81 -9.64
C ALA A 167 -1.89 16.40 -8.37
N LYS A 168 -2.31 17.62 -8.04
CA LYS A 168 -1.89 18.36 -6.85
C LYS A 168 -3.07 18.50 -5.90
N ALA A 169 -2.76 18.37 -4.61
CA ALA A 169 -3.71 18.73 -3.56
C ALA A 169 -4.26 20.15 -3.77
N ARG A 170 -5.53 20.32 -3.43
CA ARG A 170 -6.33 21.55 -3.58
C ARG A 170 -5.76 22.69 -2.76
N ASP A 171 -5.32 22.38 -1.54
CA ASP A 171 -4.72 23.32 -0.60
C ASP A 171 -3.82 22.58 0.42
N GLY A 172 -3.27 23.31 1.39
CA GLY A 172 -2.39 22.73 2.41
C GLY A 172 -3.07 21.78 3.40
N ARG A 173 -4.39 21.86 3.58
CA ARG A 173 -5.14 20.91 4.42
C ARG A 173 -5.34 19.61 3.66
N ASP A 174 -5.80 19.69 2.43
CA ASP A 174 -5.95 18.57 1.50
C ASP A 174 -4.63 17.78 1.39
N ALA A 175 -3.51 18.49 1.18
CA ALA A 175 -2.19 17.87 1.12
C ALA A 175 -1.83 17.11 2.41
N ALA A 176 -2.16 17.67 3.58
CA ALA A 176 -1.85 17.04 4.86
C ALA A 176 -2.72 15.82 5.15
N MET A 177 -3.98 15.83 4.74
CA MET A 177 -4.92 14.72 4.94
C MET A 177 -4.64 13.56 4.00
N GLN A 178 -4.32 13.82 2.74
CA GLN A 178 -3.95 12.79 1.76
C GLN A 178 -2.73 11.98 2.20
N LEU A 179 -1.76 12.60 2.88
CA LEU A 179 -0.61 11.88 3.45
C LEU A 179 -0.99 10.82 4.49
N ILE A 180 -2.15 10.97 5.14
CA ILE A 180 -2.66 10.02 6.14
C ILE A 180 -3.51 8.94 5.46
N VAL A 181 -4.41 9.34 4.54
CA VAL A 181 -5.42 8.41 4.03
C VAL A 181 -5.02 7.65 2.77
N ASN A 182 -4.09 8.18 1.96
CA ASN A 182 -3.67 7.54 0.72
C ASN A 182 -3.19 6.08 0.91
N PRO A 183 -2.45 5.73 1.98
CA PRO A 183 -2.08 4.33 2.23
C PRO A 183 -3.28 3.39 2.35
N CYS A 184 -4.42 3.82 2.91
CA CYS A 184 -5.59 2.95 3.01
C CYS A 184 -6.04 2.47 1.63
N GLN A 185 -6.12 3.38 0.67
CA GLN A 185 -6.47 3.07 -0.71
C GLN A 185 -5.41 2.18 -1.37
N SER A 186 -4.15 2.61 -1.32
CA SER A 186 -3.04 1.95 -2.02
C SER A 186 -2.89 0.51 -1.55
N GLU A 187 -2.94 0.29 -0.23
CA GLU A 187 -2.82 -1.05 0.34
C GLU A 187 -4.07 -1.90 0.13
N TYR A 188 -5.25 -1.30 0.14
CA TYR A 188 -6.48 -2.01 -0.19
C TYR A 188 -6.41 -2.60 -1.60
N SER A 189 -6.01 -1.80 -2.60
CA SER A 189 -5.85 -2.24 -3.98
C SER A 189 -4.83 -3.38 -4.09
N ALA A 190 -3.63 -3.15 -3.56
CA ALA A 190 -2.53 -4.11 -3.67
C ALA A 190 -2.81 -5.43 -2.95
N GLN A 191 -3.42 -5.41 -1.77
CA GLN A 191 -3.81 -6.66 -1.10
C GLN A 191 -4.96 -7.36 -1.83
N ARG A 192 -6.00 -6.63 -2.21
CA ARG A 192 -7.15 -7.24 -2.89
C ARG A 192 -6.77 -7.96 -4.18
N GLN A 193 -5.82 -7.40 -4.93
CA GLN A 193 -5.37 -7.98 -6.20
C GLN A 193 -4.32 -9.09 -6.03
N SER A 194 -3.55 -9.11 -4.93
CA SER A 194 -2.51 -10.13 -4.69
C SER A 194 -2.93 -11.28 -3.76
N ALA A 195 -4.02 -11.12 -3.00
CA ALA A 195 -4.45 -12.07 -1.97
C ALA A 195 -4.68 -13.51 -2.46
N HIS A 196 -5.04 -13.70 -3.73
CA HIS A 196 -5.24 -15.01 -4.34
C HIS A 196 -4.01 -15.93 -4.27
N ILE A 197 -2.80 -15.37 -4.19
CA ILE A 197 -1.56 -16.15 -4.16
C ILE A 197 -1.36 -16.84 -2.81
N ALA A 198 -1.62 -16.14 -1.70
CA ALA A 198 -1.53 -16.69 -0.35
C ALA A 198 -2.75 -16.27 0.49
N PRO A 199 -3.93 -16.89 0.26
CA PRO A 199 -5.19 -16.52 0.91
C PRO A 199 -5.13 -16.44 2.45
N GLU A 200 -4.34 -17.30 3.08
CA GLU A 200 -4.21 -17.41 4.54
C GLU A 200 -3.32 -16.30 5.15
N SER A 201 -2.44 -15.67 4.37
CA SER A 201 -1.46 -14.71 4.89
C SER A 201 -2.12 -13.47 5.51
N GLY A 202 -3.27 -13.04 4.98
CA GLY A 202 -4.00 -11.87 5.44
C GLY A 202 -4.57 -11.98 6.86
N LEU A 203 -4.62 -13.17 7.47
CA LEU A 203 -4.99 -13.30 8.89
C LEU A 203 -3.98 -12.56 9.80
N THR A 204 -2.69 -12.58 9.44
CA THR A 204 -1.66 -11.82 10.15
C THR A 204 -1.82 -10.30 9.96
N LEU A 205 -2.37 -9.87 8.82
CA LEU A 205 -2.70 -8.46 8.57
C LEU A 205 -3.86 -8.01 9.47
N LEU A 206 -4.84 -8.89 9.72
CA LEU A 206 -5.93 -8.61 10.67
C LEU A 206 -5.42 -8.52 12.12
N ASP A 207 -4.43 -9.32 12.52
CA ASP A 207 -3.80 -9.23 13.84
C ASP A 207 -3.03 -7.91 14.03
N MET A 208 -2.33 -7.47 12.97
CA MET A 208 -1.68 -6.15 12.92
C MET A 208 -2.71 -5.02 13.02
N LEU A 209 -3.82 -5.13 12.28
CA LEU A 209 -4.92 -4.16 12.34
C LEU A 209 -5.55 -4.10 13.72
N GLU A 210 -5.79 -5.24 14.38
CA GLU A 210 -6.28 -5.27 15.76
C GLU A 210 -5.36 -4.49 16.69
N SER A 211 -4.05 -4.73 16.58
CA SER A 211 -3.05 -4.07 17.41
C SER A 211 -3.03 -2.56 17.16
N ALA A 212 -3.02 -2.14 15.88
CA ALA A 212 -3.08 -0.74 15.49
C ALA A 212 -4.34 -0.02 16.03
N MET A 213 -5.50 -0.66 15.94
CA MET A 213 -6.76 -0.12 16.44
C MET A 213 -6.77 0.03 17.97
N ARG A 214 -6.09 -0.85 18.69
CA ARG A 214 -6.01 -0.80 20.16
C ARG A 214 -5.05 0.28 20.65
N ASP A 215 -3.92 0.44 19.98
CA ASP A 215 -2.85 1.33 20.46
C ASP A 215 -3.06 2.80 20.06
N VAL A 216 -3.67 3.05 18.90
CA VAL A 216 -3.79 4.40 18.32
C VAL A 216 -4.48 5.40 19.25
N ASP A 217 -5.49 4.95 20.01
CA ASP A 217 -6.25 5.78 20.95
C ASP A 217 -5.34 6.31 22.07
N ASP A 218 -4.58 5.42 22.71
CA ASP A 218 -3.66 5.77 23.79
C ASP A 218 -2.53 6.66 23.30
N GLN A 219 -2.02 6.39 22.10
CA GLN A 219 -0.93 7.15 21.51
C GLN A 219 -1.34 8.59 21.18
N ILE A 220 -2.48 8.78 20.51
CA ILE A 220 -2.97 10.12 20.15
C ILE A 220 -3.43 10.89 21.39
N THR A 221 -4.13 10.23 22.31
CA THR A 221 -4.59 10.87 23.55
C THR A 221 -3.41 11.31 24.41
N SER A 222 -2.37 10.48 24.51
CA SER A 222 -1.14 10.83 25.25
C SER A 222 -0.39 11.98 24.59
N ALA A 223 -0.26 12.00 23.27
CA ALA A 223 0.34 13.10 22.53
C ALA A 223 -0.43 14.41 22.74
N ARG A 224 -1.77 14.35 22.69
CA ARG A 224 -2.65 15.51 22.92
C ARG A 224 -2.52 16.04 24.36
N ARG A 225 -2.43 15.16 25.36
CA ARG A 225 -2.17 15.57 26.75
C ARG A 225 -0.79 16.21 26.91
N ALA A 226 0.25 15.66 26.28
CA ALA A 226 1.59 16.24 26.30
C ALA A 226 1.61 17.64 25.67
N TYR A 227 0.89 17.82 24.55
CA TYR A 227 0.71 19.11 23.89
C TYR A 227 0.20 20.20 24.83
N ARG A 228 -0.67 19.87 25.81
CA ARG A 228 -1.14 20.84 26.81
C ARG A 228 -0.04 21.43 27.68
N THR A 229 1.08 20.71 27.83
CA THR A 229 2.22 21.17 28.64
C THR A 229 3.20 22.00 27.83
N HIS A 230 3.50 21.59 26.59
CA HIS A 230 4.56 22.23 25.80
C HIS A 230 4.05 23.19 24.70
N GLY A 231 2.79 23.10 24.27
CA GLY A 231 2.20 23.99 23.27
C GLY A 231 2.75 23.85 21.85
N ASP A 232 3.44 22.74 21.55
CA ASP A 232 4.10 22.49 20.26
C ASP A 232 3.17 21.66 19.37
N VAL A 233 2.47 22.35 18.45
CA VAL A 233 1.50 21.75 17.53
C VAL A 233 2.16 20.83 16.51
N GLU A 234 3.36 21.17 16.04
CA GLU A 234 4.09 20.37 15.05
C GLU A 234 4.52 19.03 15.64
N ARG A 235 4.97 19.03 16.89
CA ARG A 235 5.29 17.80 17.63
C ARG A 235 4.06 16.92 17.81
N PHE A 236 2.91 17.49 18.16
CA PHE A 236 1.66 16.74 18.26
C PHE A 236 1.25 16.17 16.90
N TRP A 237 1.20 17.02 15.88
CA TRP A 237 0.73 16.66 14.55
C TRP A 237 1.60 15.58 13.90
N THR A 238 2.92 15.64 14.08
CA THR A 238 3.82 14.59 13.61
C THR A 238 3.43 13.22 14.17
N ILE A 239 3.18 13.14 15.49
CA ILE A 239 2.76 11.87 16.13
C ILE A 239 1.39 11.45 15.60
N ALA A 240 0.40 12.35 15.63
CA ALA A 240 -0.97 12.03 15.20
C ALA A 240 -1.00 11.56 13.74
N ARG A 241 -0.33 12.28 12.83
CA ARG A 241 -0.21 11.93 11.42
C ARG A 241 0.42 10.55 11.24
N ASP A 242 1.54 10.27 11.91
CA ASP A 242 2.26 9.01 11.69
C ASP A 242 1.45 7.80 12.22
N ARG A 243 0.73 7.95 13.34
CA ARG A 243 -0.14 6.90 13.89
C ARG A 243 -1.39 6.67 13.06
N LEU A 244 -2.05 7.75 12.65
CA LEU A 244 -3.24 7.65 11.80
C LEU A 244 -2.88 7.11 10.42
N ARG A 245 -1.75 7.53 9.84
CA ARG A 245 -1.27 7.00 8.56
C ARG A 245 -1.10 5.49 8.62
N PHE A 246 -0.47 4.98 9.68
CA PHE A 246 -0.32 3.54 9.85
C PHE A 246 -1.64 2.81 10.11
N LEU A 247 -2.55 3.40 10.90
CA LEU A 247 -3.88 2.82 11.10
C LEU A 247 -4.63 2.67 9.78
N PHE A 248 -4.66 3.71 8.95
CA PHE A 248 -5.28 3.70 7.63
C PHE A 248 -4.61 2.68 6.71
N GLN A 249 -3.27 2.59 6.74
CA GLN A 249 -2.51 1.55 6.02
C GLN A 249 -2.93 0.12 6.46
N ALA A 250 -3.01 -0.15 7.76
CA ALA A 250 -3.43 -1.44 8.31
C ALA A 250 -4.88 -1.79 7.97
N ILE A 251 -5.77 -0.78 7.92
CA ILE A 251 -7.15 -0.95 7.46
C ILE A 251 -7.17 -1.37 5.98
N GLY A 252 -6.40 -0.67 5.13
CA GLY A 252 -6.24 -1.03 3.72
C GLY A 252 -5.76 -2.48 3.56
N TYR A 253 -4.72 -2.86 4.31
CA TYR A 253 -4.19 -4.22 4.31
C TYR A 253 -5.25 -5.27 4.63
N GLY A 254 -5.90 -5.13 5.79
CA GLY A 254 -6.87 -6.11 6.28
C GLY A 254 -8.12 -6.20 5.41
N LEU A 255 -8.68 -5.06 5.00
CA LEU A 255 -9.92 -5.03 4.20
C LEU A 255 -9.70 -5.50 2.77
N GLY A 256 -8.60 -5.11 2.11
CA GLY A 256 -8.33 -5.52 0.74
C GLY A 256 -8.24 -7.04 0.63
N HIS A 257 -7.47 -7.65 1.53
CA HIS A 257 -7.32 -9.10 1.58
C HIS A 257 -8.64 -9.80 1.94
N ALA A 258 -9.34 -9.32 2.96
CA ALA A 258 -10.62 -9.91 3.38
C ALA A 258 -11.70 -9.85 2.29
N ASP A 259 -11.76 -8.75 1.53
CA ASP A 259 -12.74 -8.58 0.46
C ASP A 259 -12.44 -9.50 -0.74
N TYR A 260 -11.17 -9.79 -1.03
CA TYR A 260 -10.81 -10.87 -1.97
C TYR A 260 -11.35 -12.22 -1.48
N ILE A 261 -11.05 -12.60 -0.24
CA ILE A 261 -11.47 -13.89 0.33
C ILE A 261 -13.00 -14.02 0.34
N ALA A 262 -13.71 -12.93 0.65
CA ALA A 262 -15.17 -12.91 0.60
C ALA A 262 -15.70 -13.11 -0.83
N SER A 263 -15.03 -12.54 -1.84
CA SER A 263 -15.40 -12.73 -3.26
C SER A 263 -15.11 -14.15 -3.78
N ASP A 264 -14.18 -14.85 -3.14
CA ASP A 264 -13.74 -16.21 -3.49
C ASP A 264 -14.17 -17.25 -2.43
N ALA A 265 -15.25 -16.94 -1.70
CA ALA A 265 -15.74 -17.76 -0.59
C ALA A 265 -16.17 -19.18 -1.03
N ASP A 266 -16.56 -19.35 -2.29
CA ASP A 266 -16.89 -20.67 -2.85
C ASP A 266 -15.66 -21.58 -2.92
N LYS A 267 -14.46 -21.02 -3.17
CA LYS A 267 -13.19 -21.77 -3.17
C LYS A 267 -12.62 -21.93 -1.76
N HIS A 268 -12.88 -20.98 -0.86
CA HIS A 268 -12.31 -20.93 0.48
C HIS A 268 -13.34 -20.72 1.61
N PRO A 269 -14.35 -21.60 1.78
CA PRO A 269 -15.50 -21.33 2.64
C PRO A 269 -15.16 -21.19 4.14
N GLU A 270 -14.30 -22.06 4.66
CA GLU A 270 -13.88 -21.99 6.08
C GLU A 270 -13.00 -20.77 6.37
N LEU A 271 -12.11 -20.43 5.43
CA LEU A 271 -11.27 -19.25 5.54
C LEU A 271 -12.11 -17.97 5.46
N ALA A 272 -13.06 -17.88 4.53
CA ALA A 272 -13.99 -16.77 4.43
C ALA A 272 -14.80 -16.57 5.72
N LYS A 273 -15.23 -17.67 6.35
CA LYS A 273 -15.88 -17.62 7.66
C LYS A 273 -14.93 -17.12 8.76
N GLU A 274 -13.66 -17.53 8.76
CA GLU A 274 -12.67 -17.03 9.71
C GLU A 274 -12.44 -15.52 9.56
N TYR A 275 -12.25 -15.03 8.33
CA TYR A 275 -12.13 -13.59 8.05
C TYR A 275 -13.38 -12.82 8.50
N ALA A 276 -14.58 -13.33 8.21
CA ALA A 276 -15.83 -12.71 8.64
C ALA A 276 -15.91 -12.59 10.17
N ASN A 277 -15.57 -13.65 10.90
CA ASN A 277 -15.56 -13.64 12.37
C ASN A 277 -14.53 -12.65 12.93
N ARG A 278 -13.33 -12.58 12.34
CA ARG A 278 -12.28 -11.62 12.75
C ARG A 278 -12.72 -10.19 12.50
N LEU A 279 -13.31 -9.90 11.34
CA LEU A 279 -13.86 -8.58 11.02
C LEU A 279 -15.02 -8.18 11.93
N GLU A 280 -15.89 -9.13 12.31
CA GLU A 280 -16.97 -8.89 13.29
C GLU A 280 -16.39 -8.50 14.65
N ALA A 281 -15.37 -9.24 15.13
CA ALA A 281 -14.69 -8.93 16.38
C ALA A 281 -14.01 -7.54 16.36
N LEU A 282 -13.34 -7.19 15.25
CA LEU A 282 -12.75 -5.86 15.07
C LEU A 282 -13.81 -4.75 15.00
N SER A 283 -14.95 -5.02 14.36
CA SER A 283 -16.08 -4.09 14.26
C SER A 283 -16.70 -3.78 15.63
N ALA A 284 -16.54 -4.67 16.61
CA ALA A 284 -17.00 -4.48 17.98
C ALA A 284 -16.07 -3.60 18.84
N LEU A 285 -14.87 -3.26 18.36
CA LEU A 285 -13.96 -2.33 19.04
C LEU A 285 -14.52 -0.89 19.01
N PRO A 286 -14.10 0.02 19.90
CA PRO A 286 -14.59 1.40 19.93
C PRO A 286 -14.49 2.16 18.60
N LYS A 287 -13.46 1.85 17.80
CA LYS A 287 -13.23 2.42 16.46
C LYS A 287 -13.58 1.44 15.32
N GLY A 288 -14.33 0.38 15.61
CA GLY A 288 -14.73 -0.64 14.63
C GLY A 288 -15.55 -0.11 13.46
N TRP A 289 -16.21 1.05 13.63
CA TRP A 289 -16.92 1.75 12.56
C TRP A 289 -16.01 2.14 11.37
N LEU A 290 -14.70 2.32 11.61
CA LEU A 290 -13.72 2.62 10.57
C LEU A 290 -13.67 1.54 9.48
N LEU A 291 -13.95 0.28 9.81
CA LEU A 291 -13.89 -0.81 8.83
C LEU A 291 -14.93 -0.62 7.72
N GLY A 292 -16.18 -0.35 8.10
CA GLY A 292 -17.25 -0.07 7.13
C GLY A 292 -17.00 1.23 6.39
N ALA A 293 -16.67 2.30 7.12
CA ALA A 293 -16.48 3.62 6.54
C ALA A 293 -15.31 3.66 5.55
N CYS A 294 -14.16 3.08 5.89
CA CYS A 294 -13.03 2.98 4.97
C CYS A 294 -13.32 2.05 3.79
N ARG A 295 -13.98 0.90 4.01
CA ARG A 295 -14.37 -0.02 2.92
C ARG A 295 -15.22 0.69 1.87
N ASP A 296 -16.16 1.53 2.29
CA ASP A 296 -17.00 2.31 1.38
C ASP A 296 -16.19 3.44 0.72
N ALA A 297 -15.34 4.12 1.49
CA ALA A 297 -14.54 5.26 1.03
C ALA A 297 -13.44 4.90 0.01
N VAL A 298 -12.95 3.65 -0.02
CA VAL A 298 -11.99 3.17 -1.04
C VAL A 298 -12.66 2.76 -2.36
N GLN A 299 -13.98 2.54 -2.39
CA GLN A 299 -14.67 2.08 -3.60
C GLN A 299 -14.49 3.00 -4.82
N PRO A 300 -14.55 4.35 -4.71
CA PRO A 300 -14.34 5.24 -5.85
C PRO A 300 -13.05 4.94 -6.58
N PHE A 301 -11.96 4.78 -5.85
CA PHE A 301 -10.66 4.51 -6.44
C PHE A 301 -10.56 3.14 -7.11
N PHE A 302 -11.21 2.11 -6.54
CA PHE A 302 -11.19 0.75 -7.08
C PHE A 302 -12.12 0.59 -8.30
N LEU A 303 -13.23 1.32 -8.33
CA LEU A 303 -14.25 1.21 -9.38
C LEU A 303 -14.07 2.23 -10.52
N MET A 304 -13.48 3.40 -10.24
CA MET A 304 -13.29 4.43 -11.24
C MET A 304 -12.24 4.01 -12.25
N LYS A 305 -12.62 4.10 -13.54
CA LYS A 305 -11.71 3.90 -14.67
C LYS A 305 -10.88 5.14 -14.98
N GLU A 306 -11.30 6.31 -14.48
CA GLU A 306 -10.65 7.60 -14.68
C GLU A 306 -10.80 8.48 -13.43
N TRP A 307 -9.75 9.19 -13.03
CA TRP A 307 -9.80 10.17 -11.95
C TRP A 307 -9.82 11.57 -12.53
N THR A 308 -10.90 12.32 -12.33
CA THR A 308 -11.04 13.66 -12.93
C THR A 308 -10.36 14.75 -12.12
N ASP A 309 -10.23 14.56 -10.81
CA ASP A 309 -9.58 15.48 -9.87
C ASP A 309 -9.28 14.78 -8.54
N MET A 310 -8.73 15.53 -7.58
CA MET A 310 -8.36 15.02 -6.25
C MET A 310 -9.56 14.79 -5.31
N THR A 311 -10.80 15.12 -5.70
CA THR A 311 -11.99 14.86 -4.87
C THR A 311 -12.26 13.37 -4.67
N VAL A 312 -11.57 12.50 -5.41
CA VAL A 312 -11.57 11.05 -5.16
C VAL A 312 -11.15 10.72 -3.72
N TYR A 313 -10.34 11.57 -3.07
CA TYR A 313 -9.94 11.43 -1.67
C TYR A 313 -11.00 11.90 -0.67
N ASP A 314 -11.99 12.69 -1.07
CA ASP A 314 -13.00 13.27 -0.17
C ASP A 314 -13.67 12.26 0.76
N PRO A 315 -14.06 11.05 0.30
CA PRO A 315 -14.66 10.07 1.19
C PRO A 315 -13.72 9.60 2.30
N LEU A 316 -12.44 9.35 1.98
CA LEU A 316 -11.46 8.92 2.98
C LEU A 316 -11.06 10.08 3.90
N GLU A 317 -10.93 11.29 3.37
CA GLU A 317 -10.69 12.49 4.15
C GLU A 317 -11.81 12.76 5.14
N ALA A 318 -13.08 12.56 4.75
CA ALA A 318 -14.22 12.68 5.65
C ALA A 318 -14.17 11.67 6.81
N VAL A 319 -13.74 10.43 6.55
CA VAL A 319 -13.52 9.42 7.61
C VAL A 319 -12.42 9.86 8.57
N LEU A 320 -11.30 10.38 8.04
CA LEU A 320 -10.21 10.91 8.86
C LEU A 320 -10.66 12.10 9.72
N ASP A 321 -11.42 13.04 9.16
CA ASP A 321 -11.96 14.18 9.91
C ASP A 321 -12.86 13.73 11.05
N GLU A 322 -13.75 12.77 10.81
CA GLU A 322 -14.61 12.22 11.86
C GLU A 322 -13.77 11.59 12.98
N LEU A 323 -12.71 10.85 12.62
CA LEU A 323 -11.80 10.26 13.60
C LEU A 323 -11.01 11.33 14.40
N LEU A 324 -10.46 12.34 13.73
CA LEU A 324 -9.75 13.46 14.37
C LEU A 324 -10.68 14.22 15.33
N ASN A 325 -11.93 14.46 14.93
CA ASN A 325 -12.93 15.11 15.78
C ASN A 325 -13.23 14.30 17.05
N GLN A 326 -13.23 12.96 16.97
CA GLN A 326 -13.36 12.09 18.15
C GLN A 326 -12.17 12.23 19.11
N TYR A 327 -10.98 12.58 18.62
CA TYR A 327 -9.82 12.94 19.45
C TYR A 327 -9.82 14.40 19.90
N GLY A 328 -10.83 15.20 19.52
CA GLY A 328 -10.88 16.63 19.83
C GLY A 328 -9.84 17.45 19.07
N VAL A 329 -9.53 17.02 17.85
CA VAL A 329 -8.65 17.71 16.90
C VAL A 329 -9.51 18.13 15.71
N PHE A 330 -9.69 19.43 15.52
CA PHE A 330 -10.49 19.97 14.42
C PHE A 330 -9.56 20.61 13.39
N THR A 331 -9.70 20.20 12.14
CA THR A 331 -8.88 20.70 11.03
C THR A 331 -9.62 21.82 10.29
N SER A 332 -8.90 22.86 9.87
CA SER A 332 -9.43 23.89 8.99
C SER A 332 -8.32 24.47 8.12
N LEU A 333 -8.70 25.27 7.13
CA LEU A 333 -7.75 26.02 6.31
C LEU A 333 -7.58 27.42 6.88
N GLN A 334 -6.36 27.84 7.19
CA GLN A 334 -6.01 29.23 7.49
C GLN A 334 -4.78 29.64 6.69
N ASP A 335 -4.85 30.77 6.01
CA ASP A 335 -3.77 31.28 5.15
C ASP A 335 -3.21 30.24 4.15
N GLY A 336 -4.10 29.39 3.62
CA GLY A 336 -3.75 28.35 2.64
C GLY A 336 -3.06 27.11 3.25
N SER A 337 -2.91 27.05 4.57
CA SER A 337 -2.26 25.95 5.30
C SER A 337 -3.20 25.26 6.27
N LEU A 338 -2.84 24.05 6.68
CA LEU A 338 -3.56 23.32 7.73
C LEU A 338 -3.49 24.09 9.05
N TYR A 339 -4.66 24.33 9.64
CA TYR A 339 -4.80 24.80 11.02
C TYR A 339 -5.46 23.73 11.87
N LEU A 340 -4.91 23.50 13.07
CA LEU A 340 -5.43 22.57 14.06
C LEU A 340 -6.02 23.34 15.25
N ASP A 341 -7.32 23.19 15.47
CA ASP A 341 -7.96 23.60 16.72
C ASP A 341 -8.09 22.40 17.66
N MET A 342 -7.67 22.59 18.91
CA MET A 342 -7.70 21.57 19.95
C MET A 342 -8.22 22.20 21.24
N PRO A 343 -9.54 22.40 21.40
CA PRO A 343 -10.10 23.03 22.58
C PRO A 343 -9.92 22.17 23.84
N TYR A 344 -9.86 22.83 25.01
CA TYR A 344 -9.71 22.17 26.31
C TYR A 344 -10.91 21.31 26.72
N ASN A 345 -12.09 21.52 26.11
CA ASN A 345 -13.35 20.93 26.58
C ASN A 345 -13.88 19.81 25.68
N SER A 346 -13.06 19.26 24.77
CA SER A 346 -13.51 18.17 23.90
C SER A 346 -13.73 16.89 24.70
N PHE A 347 -14.77 16.13 24.34
CA PHE A 347 -15.24 14.92 25.03
C PHE A 347 -14.17 13.87 25.38
N ALA A 348 -13.00 13.87 24.73
CA ALA A 348 -11.87 12.98 25.02
C ALA A 348 -11.11 13.26 26.33
N GLU A 349 -11.50 14.28 27.12
CA GLU A 349 -10.91 14.59 28.44
C GLU A 349 -11.81 14.26 29.64
N LEU A 350 -13.02 13.75 29.41
CA LEU A 350 -13.92 13.19 30.43
C LEU A 350 -13.99 11.66 30.29
#